data_AF-A0A7G8PML5-F1
#
_entry.id   AF-A0A7G8PML5-F1
#
_cell.length_a   1.000
_cell.length_b   1.000
_cell.length_c   1.000
_cell.angle_alpha   90.00
_cell.angle_beta   90.00
_cell.angle_gamma   90.00
#
_symmetry.space_group_name_H-M   'P 1'
#
loop_
_entity.id
_entity.type
_entity.pdbx_description
1 polymer ?
#
loop_
_entity_poly.entity_id
_entity_poly.type
_entity_poly.pdbx_seq_one_letter_code
_entity_poly.pdbx_strand_id
1 'polypeptide(L)'
;MFSMTIEDVFVITRRGVVVTGRVDAGEVRVGDTLWVADRTFRVDGIEAFRKSLDTASAGDNIGLLFRTADKADFARGSVLRDRPEGAATFTI
;
A
#
# COMPACT_ATOMS: atom_id res chain seq x y z
N MET A 1 12.21 5.60 1.63
CA MET A 1 10.97 6.02 0.96
C MET A 1 10.36 4.77 0.37
N PHE A 2 9.21 4.38 0.90
CA PHE A 2 8.40 3.29 0.37
C PHE A 2 7.58 3.75 -0.82
N SER A 3 7.54 2.95 -1.88
CA SER A 3 6.62 3.14 -2.99
C SER A 3 6.16 1.81 -3.56
N MET A 4 4.86 1.67 -3.81
CA MET A 4 4.25 0.49 -4.40
C MET A 4 3.15 0.92 -5.38
N THR A 5 3.27 0.48 -6.61
CA THR A 5 2.24 0.72 -7.64
C THR A 5 1.11 -0.30 -7.50
N ILE A 6 -0.14 0.18 -7.47
CA ILE A 6 -1.33 -0.67 -7.38
C ILE A 6 -1.60 -1.32 -8.74
N GLU A 7 -1.53 -2.63 -8.80
CA GLU A 7 -1.82 -3.43 -9.99
C GLU A 7 -3.28 -3.88 -10.05
N ASP A 8 -3.87 -4.24 -8.91
CA ASP A 8 -5.27 -4.67 -8.79
C ASP A 8 -5.84 -4.36 -7.39
N VAL A 9 -7.17 -4.27 -7.31
CA VAL A 9 -7.93 -3.92 -6.10
C VAL A 9 -9.07 -4.91 -5.90
N PHE A 10 -9.01 -5.65 -4.80
CA PHE A 10 -10.01 -6.62 -4.39
C PHE A 10 -10.79 -6.12 -3.18
N VAL A 11 -12.09 -6.42 -3.14
CA VAL A 11 -12.91 -6.17 -1.95
C VAL A 11 -13.30 -7.52 -1.37
N ILE A 12 -12.95 -7.75 -0.11
CA ILE A 12 -13.32 -8.95 0.60
C ILE A 12 -14.43 -8.58 1.58
N THR A 13 -15.64 -9.06 1.30
CA THR A 13 -16.83 -8.87 2.14
C THR A 13 -16.51 -9.21 3.61
N ARG A 14 -16.70 -8.24 4.52
CA ARG A 14 -16.41 -8.32 5.96
C ARG A 14 -14.92 -8.40 6.37
N ARG A 15 -13.97 -8.24 5.44
CA ARG A 15 -12.52 -8.18 5.77
C ARG A 15 -11.89 -6.84 5.39
N GLY A 16 -12.36 -6.19 4.33
CA GLY A 16 -11.86 -4.89 3.87
C GLY A 16 -11.42 -4.92 2.41
N VAL A 17 -10.63 -3.92 2.03
CA VAL A 17 -10.05 -3.79 0.69
C VAL A 17 -8.63 -4.33 0.70
N VAL A 18 -8.31 -5.18 -0.28
CA VAL A 18 -6.96 -5.68 -0.51
C VAL A 18 -6.46 -5.11 -1.81
N VAL A 19 -5.34 -4.40 -1.78
CA VAL A 19 -4.68 -3.90 -3.00
C VAL A 19 -3.42 -4.70 -3.23
N THR A 20 -3.19 -5.11 -4.48
CA THR A 20 -2.01 -5.90 -4.84
C THR A 20 -1.10 -5.10 -5.75
N GLY A 21 0.20 -5.38 -5.65
CA GLY A 21 1.19 -4.77 -6.50
C GLY A 21 2.62 -5.14 -6.11
N ARG A 22 3.56 -4.60 -6.86
CA ARG A 22 4.99 -4.78 -6.62
C ARG A 22 5.54 -3.61 -5.83
N VAL A 23 6.33 -3.90 -4.80
CA VAL A 23 7.07 -2.86 -4.09
C VAL A 23 8.21 -2.39 -4.99
N ASP A 24 8.16 -1.12 -5.37
CA ASP A 24 9.18 -0.48 -6.20
C ASP A 24 10.41 -0.08 -5.38
N ALA A 25 10.19 0.45 -4.18
CA ALA A 25 11.25 0.90 -3.27
C ALA A 25 10.81 0.84 -1.80
N GLY A 26 11.79 0.76 -0.90
CA GLY A 26 11.59 0.83 0.55
C GLY A 26 11.09 -0.46 1.19
N GLU A 27 10.65 -0.35 2.43
CA GLU A 27 10.07 -1.42 3.24
C GLU A 27 8.78 -0.90 3.87
N VAL A 28 7.77 -1.76 3.99
CA VAL A 28 6.51 -1.50 4.70
C VAL A 28 6.28 -2.57 5.75
N ARG A 29 5.69 -2.19 6.88
CA ARG A 29 5.32 -3.10 7.96
C ARG A 29 3.83 -3.03 8.27
N VAL A 30 3.29 -4.11 8.82
CA VAL A 30 1.93 -4.10 9.36
C VAL A 30 1.83 -3.04 10.46
N GLY A 31 0.80 -2.19 10.38
CA GLY A 31 0.60 -1.06 11.26
C GLY A 31 1.09 0.28 10.72
N ASP A 32 1.91 0.28 9.66
CA ASP A 32 2.36 1.53 9.02
C ASP A 32 1.20 2.26 8.34
N THR A 33 1.33 3.58 8.25
CA THR A 33 0.36 4.43 7.56
C THR A 33 0.91 4.84 6.20
N LEU A 34 0.17 4.52 5.14
CA LEU A 34 0.53 4.83 3.77
C LEU A 34 -0.39 5.90 3.19
N TRP A 35 0.17 6.70 2.30
CA TRP A 35 -0.49 7.72 1.52
C TRP A 35 -0.87 7.17 0.14
N VAL A 36 -2.10 7.44 -0.28
CA VAL A 36 -2.57 7.27 -1.66
C VAL A 36 -3.32 8.53 -2.05
N ALA A 37 -2.84 9.20 -3.09
CA ALA A 37 -3.28 10.57 -3.41
C ALA A 37 -3.23 11.47 -2.15
N ASP A 38 -4.36 12.04 -1.75
CA ASP A 38 -4.49 12.95 -0.60
C ASP A 38 -5.04 12.25 0.66
N ARG A 39 -5.07 10.92 0.69
CA ARG A 39 -5.63 10.13 1.80
C ARG A 39 -4.59 9.22 2.43
N THR A 40 -4.75 8.97 3.73
CA THR A 40 -3.89 8.07 4.49
C THR A 40 -4.66 6.85 4.97
N PHE A 41 -4.06 5.67 4.83
CA PHE A 41 -4.62 4.41 5.28
C PHE A 41 -3.59 3.61 6.07
N ARG A 42 -4.02 2.96 7.15
CA ARG A 42 -3.17 2.08 7.95
C ARG A 42 -3.18 0.68 7.37
N VAL A 43 -1.99 0.10 7.19
CA VAL A 43 -1.84 -1.29 6.75
C VAL A 43 -2.26 -2.23 7.88
N ASP A 44 -3.36 -2.94 7.70
CA ASP A 44 -3.87 -3.92 8.67
C ASP A 44 -3.23 -5.30 8.51
N GLY A 45 -2.65 -5.58 7.33
CA GLY A 45 -2.00 -6.85 7.04
C GLY A 45 -1.25 -6.82 5.72
N ILE A 46 -0.20 -7.62 5.63
CA ILE A 46 0.58 -7.84 4.41
C ILE A 46 0.46 -9.32 4.05
N GLU A 47 0.14 -9.62 2.80
CA GLU A 47 0.09 -10.99 2.27
C GLU A 47 0.98 -11.13 1.03
N ALA A 48 1.85 -12.13 1.00
CA ALA A 48 2.65 -12.49 -0.17
C ALA A 48 2.53 -13.99 -0.43
N PHE A 49 2.22 -14.38 -1.67
CA PHE A 49 2.22 -15.78 -2.11
C PHE A 49 1.48 -16.75 -1.16
N ARG A 50 0.25 -16.41 -0.76
CA ARG A 50 -0.60 -17.16 0.20
C ARG A 50 -0.05 -17.25 1.62
N LYS A 51 0.86 -16.37 2.02
CA LYS A 51 1.38 -16.25 3.38
C LYS A 51 1.17 -14.83 3.89
N SER A 52 0.84 -14.71 5.17
CA SER A 52 0.89 -13.42 5.86
C SER A 52 2.34 -13.10 6.23
N LEU A 53 2.73 -11.85 6.03
CA LEU A 53 4.04 -11.32 6.39
C LEU A 53 3.85 -10.14 7.35
N ASP A 54 4.86 -9.90 8.19
CA ASP A 54 4.89 -8.72 9.05
C ASP A 54 5.54 -7.52 8.35
N THR A 55 6.44 -7.78 7.39
CA THR A 55 7.16 -6.77 6.61
C THR A 55 7.27 -7.20 5.14
N ALA A 56 7.44 -6.22 4.25
CA ALA A 56 7.69 -6.45 2.83
C ALA A 56 8.63 -5.39 2.26
N SER A 57 9.46 -5.79 1.30
CA SER A 57 10.58 -5.00 0.80
C SER A 57 10.57 -4.85 -0.72
N ALA A 58 11.38 -3.93 -1.23
CA ALA A 58 11.53 -3.67 -2.65
C ALA A 58 11.78 -4.96 -3.45
N GLY A 59 10.95 -5.18 -4.48
CA GLY A 59 10.98 -6.37 -5.33
C GLY A 59 9.90 -7.41 -5.02
N ASP A 60 9.28 -7.35 -3.83
CA ASP A 60 8.23 -8.27 -3.44
C ASP A 60 6.88 -7.92 -4.09
N ASN A 61 6.14 -8.94 -4.51
CA ASN A 61 4.75 -8.82 -4.95
C ASN A 61 3.85 -9.13 -3.76
N ILE A 62 3.15 -8.11 -3.27
CA ILE A 62 2.40 -8.17 -2.02
C ILE A 62 0.95 -7.68 -2.21
N GLY A 63 0.08 -8.16 -1.34
CA GLY A 63 -1.24 -7.64 -1.07
C GLY A 63 -1.25 -6.90 0.26
N LEU A 64 -1.75 -5.66 0.27
CA LEU A 64 -1.95 -4.87 1.48
C LEU A 64 -3.44 -4.85 1.81
N LEU A 65 -3.77 -5.24 3.04
CA LEU A 65 -5.13 -5.22 3.57
C LEU A 65 -5.40 -3.89 4.28
N PHE A 66 -6.52 -3.27 3.94
CA PHE A 66 -7.04 -2.06 4.56
C PHE A 66 -8.49 -2.30 4.99
N ARG A 67 -8.74 -2.30 6.29
CA ARG A 67 -10.07 -2.52 6.88
C ARG A 67 -10.94 -1.29 6.87
N THR A 68 -10.33 -0.10 6.91
CA THR A 68 -11.02 1.19 7.00
C THR A 68 -11.20 1.88 5.66
N ALA A 69 -10.78 1.25 4.57
CA ALA A 69 -10.80 1.84 3.24
C ALA A 69 -11.93 1.26 2.38
N ASP A 70 -12.37 2.05 1.41
CA ASP A 70 -13.37 1.68 0.42
C ASP A 70 -12.73 1.44 -0.96
N LYS A 71 -13.41 0.67 -1.82
CA LYS A 71 -12.94 0.41 -3.19
C LYS A 71 -12.67 1.70 -3.97
N ALA A 72 -13.45 2.76 -3.70
CA ALA A 72 -13.33 4.04 -4.38
C ALA A 72 -12.06 4.82 -4.00
N ASP A 73 -11.38 4.44 -2.91
CA ASP A 73 -10.13 5.08 -2.47
C ASP A 73 -8.92 4.66 -3.31
N PHE A 74 -9.01 3.51 -3.99
CA PHE A 74 -7.90 2.94 -4.72
C PHE A 74 -8.26 2.76 -6.19
N ALA A 75 -7.41 3.30 -7.06
CA ALA A 75 -7.47 3.05 -8.48
C ALA A 75 -6.24 2.25 -8.93
N ARG A 76 -6.44 1.39 -9.94
CA ARG A 76 -5.33 0.73 -10.62
C ARG A 76 -4.40 1.79 -11.22
N GLY A 77 -3.10 1.66 -10.97
CA GLY A 77 -2.07 2.62 -11.36
C GLY A 77 -1.81 3.73 -10.33
N SER A 78 -2.59 3.84 -9.25
CA SER A 78 -2.23 4.70 -8.12
C SER A 78 -0.98 4.18 -7.41
N VAL A 79 -0.26 5.07 -6.73
CA VAL A 79 0.97 4.74 -6.02
C VAL A 79 0.77 4.94 -4.52
N LEU A 80 1.05 3.90 -3.75
CA LEU A 80 1.12 3.95 -2.29
C LEU A 80 2.50 4.40 -1.86
N ARG A 81 2.57 5.30 -0.87
CA ARG A 81 3.83 5.87 -0.39
C ARG A 81 3.84 6.01 1.13
N ASP A 82 5.01 5.99 1.76
CA ASP A 82 5.17 6.31 3.20
C ASP A 82 4.99 7.82 3.51
N ARG A 83 4.88 8.66 2.49
CA ARG A 83 4.78 10.12 2.60
C ARG A 83 3.90 10.72 1.49
N PRO A 84 3.36 11.93 1.67
CA PRO A 84 2.55 12.60 0.65
C PRO A 84 3.28 12.81 -0.68
N GLU A 85 2.52 12.76 -1.77
CA GLU A 85 2.94 13.24 -3.07
C GLU A 85 3.21 14.75 -2.99
N GLY A 86 4.47 15.17 -3.10
CA GLY A 86 4.86 16.58 -2.95
C GLY A 86 5.97 16.85 -1.95
N ALA A 87 6.47 15.85 -1.22
CA ALA A 87 7.73 15.98 -0.50
C ALA A 87 8.95 15.94 -1.46
N ALA A 88 8.88 16.68 -2.57
CA ALA A 88 10.05 16.97 -3.37
C ALA A 88 11.04 17.72 -2.48
N THR A 89 12.25 17.18 -2.43
CA THR A 89 13.42 17.80 -1.82
C THR A 89 13.53 19.23 -2.33
N PHE A 90 13.26 20.21 -1.46
CA PHE A 90 13.75 21.56 -1.66
C PHE A 90 15.27 21.50 -1.46
N THR A 91 16.00 21.12 -2.51
CA THR A 91 17.43 21.42 -2.60
C THR A 91 17.51 22.83 -3.17
N ILE A 92 17.91 23.75 -2.28
CA ILE A 92 18.31 25.14 -2.58
C ILE A 92 19.64 25.10 -3.33
#